data_AF-A0A3G1KQL1-F1
#
_entry.id   AF-A0A3G1KQL1-F1
#
_cell.length_a   1.000
_cell.length_b   1.000
_cell.length_c   1.000
_cell.angle_alpha   90.00
_cell.angle_beta   90.00
_cell.angle_gamma   90.00
#
_symmetry.space_group_name_H-M   'P 1'
#
loop_
_entity.id
_entity.type
_entity.pdbx_description
1 polymer ?
#
loop_
_entity_poly.entity_id
_entity_poly.type
_entity_poly.pdbx_seq_one_letter_code
_entity_poly.pdbx_strand_id
1 'polypeptide(L)'
;MKVLSIVSSYRRNGNTDRIVKLVEEQVLFIANLQNIPLELEKVSLGSFDIQTCHGCRICFDKGETKCPLKDELLPIRDKILQADGIITASPVYVEDVNGIMKNWIDRMAFNCHRPAFVGKPAVVITTSGMGSSNHALNTISTALSTWGCHIVSRSKFRTGALMKIDEINARYHHRIKKIAAKLFHAIMDKEVLKPSFYSLVVFRVQQKYWQKAVGQHDLFDFVYWGNKGWLEPHCEFYIPHKASRIKVNLARLIGDFISRFLYKVL
;
A
#
# COMPACT_ATOMS: atom_id res chain seq x y z
N MET A 1 7.79 -16.37 6.33
CA MET A 1 7.37 -15.00 5.96
C MET A 1 7.19 -14.93 4.46
N LYS A 2 6.28 -14.09 3.96
CA LYS A 2 6.04 -13.90 2.53
C LYS A 2 6.21 -12.43 2.14
N VAL A 3 7.04 -12.15 1.13
CA VAL A 3 7.19 -10.80 0.56
C VAL A 3 6.72 -10.80 -0.88
N LEU A 4 5.83 -9.86 -1.21
CA LEU A 4 5.31 -9.66 -2.56
C LEU A 4 5.89 -8.41 -3.20
N SER A 5 6.51 -8.56 -4.35
CA SER A 5 6.92 -7.45 -5.20
C SER A 5 5.86 -7.14 -6.25
N ILE A 6 5.45 -5.88 -6.38
CA ILE A 6 4.55 -5.38 -7.41
C ILE A 6 5.33 -4.39 -8.27
N VAL A 7 5.60 -4.79 -9.52
CA VAL A 7 6.45 -4.05 -10.44
C VAL A 7 5.65 -3.65 -11.67
N SER A 8 5.59 -2.36 -11.98
CA SER A 8 4.83 -1.87 -13.15
C SER A 8 5.64 -1.74 -14.44
N SER A 9 6.95 -2.01 -14.41
CA SER A 9 7.78 -2.00 -15.62
C SER A 9 7.36 -3.11 -16.58
N TYR A 10 6.99 -2.74 -17.82
CA TYR A 10 6.78 -3.70 -18.91
C TYR A 10 8.09 -4.35 -19.38
N ARG A 11 9.23 -3.69 -19.15
CA ARG A 11 10.55 -4.20 -19.54
C ARG A 11 11.03 -5.19 -18.48
N ARG A 12 10.96 -6.49 -18.79
CA ARG A 12 11.65 -7.55 -18.04
C ARG A 12 13.15 -7.28 -18.06
N ASN A 13 13.84 -7.47 -16.94
CA ASN A 13 15.24 -7.12 -16.77
C ASN A 13 15.56 -5.64 -17.04
N GLY A 14 14.57 -4.74 -16.98
CA GLY A 14 14.76 -3.30 -17.03
C GLY A 14 15.29 -2.74 -15.70
N ASN A 15 15.56 -1.43 -15.65
CA ASN A 15 16.11 -0.77 -14.44
C ASN A 15 15.27 -1.02 -13.17
N THR A 16 13.94 -0.86 -13.26
CA THR A 16 13.02 -1.08 -12.13
C THR A 16 13.06 -2.51 -11.65
N ASP A 17 13.02 -3.47 -12.57
CA ASP A 17 13.03 -4.90 -12.27
C ASP A 17 14.36 -5.34 -11.64
N ARG A 18 15.49 -4.83 -12.16
CA ARG A 18 16.84 -5.08 -11.59
C ARG A 18 16.99 -4.55 -10.17
N ILE A 19 16.49 -3.35 -9.89
CA ILE A 19 16.53 -2.78 -8.54
C ILE A 19 15.71 -3.64 -7.57
N VAL A 20 14.51 -4.05 -7.98
CA VAL A 20 13.65 -4.91 -7.14
C VAL A 20 14.31 -6.25 -6.88
N LYS A 21 14.88 -6.88 -7.91
CA LYS A 21 15.63 -8.13 -7.79
C LYS A 21 16.75 -8.02 -6.75
N LEU A 22 17.54 -6.95 -6.78
CA LEU A 22 18.62 -6.75 -5.80
C LEU A 22 18.09 -6.53 -4.38
N VAL A 23 16.93 -5.88 -4.22
CA VAL A 23 16.28 -5.74 -2.90
C VAL A 23 15.76 -7.10 -2.41
N GLU A 24 15.09 -7.87 -3.27
CA GLU A 24 14.61 -9.23 -3.00
C GLU A 24 15.75 -10.14 -2.54
N GLU A 25 16.87 -10.15 -3.27
CA GLU A 25 18.08 -10.91 -2.93
C GLU A 25 18.65 -10.51 -1.55
N GLN A 26 18.65 -9.21 -1.22
CA GLN A 26 19.10 -8.77 0.11
C GLN A 26 18.11 -9.13 1.23
N VAL A 27 16.79 -9.11 0.99
CA VAL A 27 15.81 -9.57 1.98
C VAL A 27 15.98 -11.06 2.23
N LEU A 28 16.18 -11.87 1.18
CA LEU A 28 16.46 -13.29 1.29
C LEU A 28 17.77 -13.57 2.02
N PHE A 29 18.83 -12.81 1.72
CA PHE A 29 20.09 -12.92 2.43
C PHE A 29 19.92 -12.69 3.94
N ILE A 30 19.21 -11.63 4.34
CA ILE A 30 18.95 -11.34 5.76
C ILE A 30 18.10 -12.45 6.41
N ALA A 31 17.07 -12.95 5.71
CA ALA A 31 16.24 -14.04 6.20
C ALA A 31 17.04 -15.33 6.43
N ASN A 32 17.93 -15.69 5.49
CA ASN A 32 18.80 -16.85 5.60
C ASN A 32 19.78 -16.72 6.78
N LEU A 33 20.39 -15.54 6.98
CA LEU A 33 21.27 -15.30 8.13
C LEU A 33 20.55 -15.47 9.48
N GLN A 34 19.24 -15.25 9.52
CA GLN A 34 18.42 -15.39 10.73
C GLN A 34 17.62 -16.70 10.76
N ASN A 35 17.86 -17.64 9.84
CA ASN A 35 17.13 -18.91 9.72
C ASN A 35 15.60 -18.74 9.64
N ILE A 36 15.12 -17.68 9.00
CA ILE A 36 13.70 -17.40 8.80
C ILE A 36 13.30 -17.85 7.39
N PRO A 37 12.36 -18.80 7.24
CA PRO A 37 11.85 -19.18 5.92
C PRO A 37 11.19 -17.98 5.22
N LEU A 38 11.65 -17.64 4.03
CA LEU A 38 11.12 -16.55 3.21
C LEU A 38 10.61 -17.07 1.86
N GLU A 39 9.34 -16.78 1.57
CA GLU A 39 8.76 -16.89 0.24
C GLU A 39 8.82 -15.52 -0.44
N LEU A 40 9.43 -15.46 -1.62
CA LEU A 40 9.44 -14.30 -2.49
C LEU A 40 8.51 -14.54 -3.68
N GLU A 41 7.59 -13.61 -3.90
CA GLU A 41 6.70 -13.63 -5.06
C GLU A 41 6.76 -12.28 -5.78
N LYS A 42 6.70 -12.28 -7.11
CA LYS A 42 6.71 -11.06 -7.92
C LYS A 42 5.55 -11.03 -8.91
N VAL A 43 4.79 -9.94 -8.87
CA VAL A 43 3.76 -9.57 -9.84
C VAL A 43 4.33 -8.46 -10.73
N SER A 44 4.54 -8.78 -12.00
CA SER A 44 4.81 -7.78 -13.04
C SER A 44 3.47 -7.32 -13.63
N LEU A 45 2.97 -6.14 -13.23
CA LEU A 45 1.62 -5.68 -13.60
C LEU A 45 1.39 -5.68 -15.12
N GLY A 46 2.42 -5.37 -15.91
CA GLY A 46 2.33 -5.39 -17.37
C GLY A 46 2.18 -6.79 -18.00
N SER A 47 2.20 -7.86 -17.21
CA SER A 47 1.92 -9.24 -17.65
C SER A 47 0.54 -9.74 -17.22
N PHE A 48 -0.26 -8.91 -16.55
CA PHE A 48 -1.63 -9.23 -16.13
C PHE A 48 -2.63 -8.42 -16.95
N ASP A 49 -3.79 -8.99 -17.25
CA ASP A 49 -4.93 -8.24 -17.76
C ASP A 49 -5.54 -7.42 -16.62
N ILE A 50 -5.34 -6.10 -16.68
CA ILE A 50 -5.96 -5.14 -15.77
C ILE A 50 -6.58 -4.05 -16.66
N GLN A 51 -7.88 -4.17 -16.87
CA GLN A 51 -8.63 -3.23 -17.71
C GLN A 51 -8.75 -1.86 -17.02
N THR A 52 -9.08 -0.82 -17.78
CA THR A 52 -9.25 0.52 -17.21
C THR A 52 -10.53 0.61 -16.40
N CYS A 53 -10.49 1.31 -15.26
CA CYS A 53 -11.68 1.51 -14.43
C CYS A 53 -12.76 2.32 -15.19
N HIS A 54 -14.00 1.82 -15.19
CA HIS A 54 -15.15 2.52 -15.81
C HIS A 54 -15.84 3.54 -14.88
N GLY A 55 -15.39 3.67 -13.63
CA GLY A 55 -16.03 4.58 -12.66
C GLY A 55 -17.45 4.19 -12.23
N CYS A 56 -17.91 2.98 -12.54
CA CYS A 56 -19.30 2.53 -12.29
C CYS A 56 -19.68 2.36 -10.80
N ARG A 57 -18.72 2.48 -9.88
CA ARG A 57 -18.86 2.34 -8.41
C ARG A 57 -19.42 1.03 -7.86
N ILE A 58 -19.70 0.02 -8.69
CA ILE A 58 -20.21 -1.29 -8.22
C ILE A 58 -19.31 -1.93 -7.14
N CYS A 59 -17.99 -1.74 -7.21
CA CYS A 59 -17.06 -2.25 -6.20
C CYS A 59 -17.25 -1.60 -4.81
N PHE A 60 -17.75 -0.37 -4.74
CA PHE A 60 -18.11 0.28 -3.49
C PHE A 60 -19.46 -0.25 -2.99
N ASP A 61 -20.47 -0.25 -3.86
CA ASP A 61 -21.85 -0.53 -3.47
C ASP A 61 -22.10 -2.01 -3.14
N LYS A 62 -21.51 -2.93 -3.93
CA LYS A 62 -21.78 -4.37 -3.89
C LYS A 62 -20.54 -5.23 -3.61
N GLY A 63 -19.40 -4.59 -3.38
CA GLY A 63 -18.11 -5.25 -3.20
C GLY A 63 -17.36 -5.51 -4.50
N GLU A 64 -16.03 -5.56 -4.39
CA GLU A 64 -15.12 -5.64 -5.55
C GLU A 64 -15.25 -6.93 -6.36
N THR A 65 -15.76 -8.01 -5.77
CA THR A 65 -16.08 -9.27 -6.47
C THR A 65 -17.22 -9.14 -7.46
N LYS A 66 -17.98 -8.04 -7.41
CA LYS A 66 -19.06 -7.72 -8.35
C LYS A 66 -18.65 -6.75 -9.45
N CYS A 67 -17.36 -6.38 -9.51
CA CYS A 67 -16.85 -5.58 -10.63
C CYS A 67 -17.19 -6.27 -11.96
N PRO A 68 -17.75 -5.55 -12.97
CA PRO A 68 -18.08 -6.15 -14.26
C PRO A 68 -16.83 -6.52 -15.07
N LEU A 69 -15.69 -5.93 -14.72
CA LEU A 69 -14.39 -6.23 -15.30
C LEU A 69 -13.89 -7.54 -14.68
N LYS A 70 -14.10 -8.65 -15.40
CA LYS A 70 -13.69 -10.01 -15.03
C LYS A 70 -12.23 -10.25 -15.42
N ASP A 71 -11.34 -9.42 -14.90
CA ASP A 71 -9.91 -9.45 -15.19
C ASP A 71 -9.08 -9.91 -13.99
N GLU A 72 -7.77 -9.78 -14.06
CA GLU A 72 -6.85 -10.39 -13.09
C GLU A 72 -6.53 -9.48 -11.89
N LEU A 73 -7.34 -8.45 -11.63
CA LEU A 73 -7.15 -7.55 -10.50
C LEU A 73 -7.26 -8.25 -9.14
N LEU A 74 -8.32 -9.04 -8.94
CA LEU A 74 -8.59 -9.67 -7.63
C LEU A 74 -7.55 -10.74 -7.25
N PRO A 75 -7.05 -11.57 -8.17
CA PRO A 75 -5.88 -12.41 -7.91
C PRO A 75 -4.67 -11.63 -7.37
N ILE A 76 -4.39 -10.44 -7.90
CA ILE A 76 -3.31 -9.58 -7.39
C ILE A 76 -3.63 -9.09 -5.97
N ARG A 77 -4.86 -8.63 -5.71
CA ARG A 77 -5.31 -8.25 -4.35
C ARG A 77 -5.11 -9.40 -3.36
N ASP A 78 -5.44 -10.62 -3.74
CA ASP A 78 -5.36 -11.78 -2.84
C ASP A 78 -3.91 -12.12 -2.49
N LYS A 79 -2.99 -11.99 -3.45
CA LYS A 79 -1.54 -12.10 -3.18
C LYS A 79 -1.08 -11.05 -2.16
N ILE A 80 -1.59 -9.82 -2.22
CA ILE A 80 -1.28 -8.77 -1.25
C ILE A 80 -1.82 -9.11 0.15
N LEU A 81 -3.05 -9.65 0.22
CA LEU A 81 -3.64 -10.11 1.48
C LEU A 81 -2.81 -11.21 2.15
N GLN A 82 -2.20 -12.10 1.37
CA GLN A 82 -1.34 -13.18 1.86
C GLN A 82 0.08 -12.74 2.22
N ALA A 83 0.58 -11.63 1.67
CA ALA A 83 1.94 -11.18 1.92
C ALA A 83 2.12 -10.57 3.33
N ASP A 84 3.24 -10.86 4.00
CA ASP A 84 3.62 -10.18 5.24
C ASP A 84 4.19 -8.77 4.97
N GLY A 85 4.80 -8.55 3.80
CA GLY A 85 5.32 -7.24 3.40
C GLY A 85 5.37 -7.06 1.88
N ILE A 86 5.43 -5.81 1.44
CA ILE A 86 5.24 -5.45 0.02
C ILE A 86 6.41 -4.60 -0.47
N ILE A 87 6.93 -4.90 -1.66
CA ILE A 87 7.81 -4.02 -2.42
C ILE A 87 7.01 -3.51 -3.61
N THR A 88 6.86 -2.20 -3.76
CA THR A 88 6.23 -1.60 -4.92
C THR A 88 7.25 -0.81 -5.73
N ALA A 89 7.24 -0.97 -7.05
CA ALA A 89 8.20 -0.29 -7.90
C ALA A 89 7.61 0.14 -9.24
N SER A 90 7.87 1.39 -9.62
CA SER A 90 7.47 1.94 -10.93
C SER A 90 8.60 2.71 -11.60
N PRO A 91 8.77 2.60 -12.93
CA PRO A 91 9.48 3.65 -13.66
C PRO A 91 8.71 4.97 -13.58
N VAL A 92 9.43 6.09 -13.66
CA VAL A 92 8.84 7.43 -13.71
C VAL A 92 8.65 7.87 -15.15
N TYR A 93 7.40 8.06 -15.58
CA TYR A 93 7.02 8.57 -16.89
C TYR A 93 6.29 9.92 -16.69
N VAL A 94 6.84 11.00 -17.25
CA VAL A 94 6.32 12.37 -17.10
C VAL A 94 6.04 12.74 -15.63
N GLU A 95 7.08 12.61 -14.79
CA GLU A 95 7.06 12.90 -13.34
C GLU A 95 6.17 12.02 -12.43
N ASP A 96 5.31 11.17 -12.98
CA ASP A 96 4.50 10.23 -12.21
C ASP A 96 4.85 8.77 -12.51
N VAL A 97 4.16 7.86 -11.84
CA VAL A 97 4.15 6.43 -12.17
C VAL A 97 3.67 6.20 -13.59
N ASN A 98 4.03 5.07 -14.19
CA ASN A 98 3.52 4.73 -15.51
C ASN A 98 2.04 4.34 -15.47
N GLY A 99 1.39 4.33 -16.65
CA GLY A 99 -0.05 4.14 -16.79
C GLY A 99 -0.60 2.88 -16.10
N ILE A 100 0.10 1.74 -16.19
CA ILE A 100 -0.38 0.49 -15.57
C ILE A 100 -0.32 0.52 -14.03
N MET A 101 0.68 1.19 -13.44
CA MET A 101 0.71 1.40 -11.98
C MET A 101 -0.47 2.27 -11.56
N LYS A 102 -0.73 3.36 -12.29
CA LYS A 102 -1.86 4.24 -12.00
C LYS A 102 -3.20 3.53 -12.18
N ASN A 103 -3.34 2.72 -13.23
CA ASN A 103 -4.54 1.93 -13.47
C ASN A 103 -4.77 0.91 -12.36
N TRP A 104 -3.74 0.19 -11.91
CA TRP A 104 -3.84 -0.71 -10.75
C TRP A 104 -4.27 0.05 -9.48
N ILE A 105 -3.71 1.24 -9.23
CA ILE A 105 -4.12 2.11 -8.12
C ILE A 105 -5.61 2.49 -8.22
N ASP A 106 -6.07 2.92 -9.40
CA ASP A 106 -7.46 3.35 -9.62
C ASP A 106 -8.44 2.20 -9.50
N ARG A 107 -8.07 1.02 -10.01
CA ARG A 107 -8.86 -0.20 -9.90
C ARG A 107 -8.98 -0.70 -8.46
N MET A 108 -8.02 -0.36 -7.60
CA MET A 108 -7.99 -0.69 -6.17
C MET A 108 -8.62 0.38 -5.26
N ALA A 109 -9.24 1.43 -5.82
CA ALA A 109 -9.77 2.58 -5.07
C ALA A 109 -10.80 2.22 -3.98
N PHE A 110 -11.49 1.08 -4.08
CA PHE A 110 -12.40 0.60 -3.03
C PHE A 110 -11.71 0.39 -1.68
N ASN A 111 -10.39 0.15 -1.66
CA ASN A 111 -9.63 0.04 -0.42
C ASN A 111 -9.50 1.38 0.32
N CYS A 112 -9.86 2.51 -0.29
CA CYS A 112 -9.93 3.80 0.41
C CYS A 112 -11.07 3.85 1.44
N HIS A 113 -12.10 3.04 1.23
CA HIS A 113 -13.24 2.90 2.15
C HIS A 113 -13.08 1.67 3.05
N ARG A 114 -12.38 0.64 2.54
CA ARG A 114 -12.14 -0.63 3.23
C ARG A 114 -10.64 -0.93 3.26
N PRO A 115 -9.85 -0.28 4.12
CA PRO A 115 -8.40 -0.49 4.19
C PRO A 115 -8.04 -1.95 4.49
N ALA A 116 -7.85 -2.77 3.46
CA ALA A 116 -7.69 -4.21 3.61
C ALA A 116 -6.26 -4.64 3.95
N PHE A 117 -5.30 -3.72 3.86
CA PHE A 117 -3.86 -4.00 3.98
C PHE A 117 -3.24 -3.41 5.25
N VAL A 118 -4.09 -3.18 6.26
CA VAL A 118 -3.69 -2.57 7.54
C VAL A 118 -2.51 -3.30 8.17
N GLY A 119 -1.47 -2.53 8.50
CA GLY A 119 -0.29 -3.01 9.22
C GLY A 119 0.78 -3.66 8.35
N LYS A 120 0.53 -3.89 7.06
CA LYS A 120 1.53 -4.46 6.17
C LYS A 120 2.64 -3.44 5.88
N PRO A 121 3.92 -3.71 6.22
CA PRO A 121 5.03 -2.86 5.84
C PRO A 121 5.21 -2.84 4.32
N ALA A 122 5.45 -1.66 3.77
CA ALA A 122 5.61 -1.45 2.35
C ALA A 122 6.83 -0.59 2.01
N VAL A 123 7.56 -1.01 0.98
CA VAL A 123 8.64 -0.28 0.34
C VAL A 123 8.12 0.33 -0.97
N VAL A 124 8.46 1.58 -1.22
CA VAL A 124 8.14 2.29 -2.48
C VAL A 124 9.41 2.68 -3.20
N ILE A 125 9.58 2.18 -4.42
CA ILE A 125 10.74 2.40 -5.26
C ILE A 125 10.32 3.08 -6.57
N THR A 126 11.09 4.09 -6.99
CA THR A 126 10.96 4.62 -8.35
C THR A 126 12.30 4.65 -9.08
N THR A 127 12.26 4.46 -10.39
CA THR A 127 13.45 4.57 -11.25
C THR A 127 13.23 5.62 -12.33
N SER A 128 14.24 6.44 -12.59
CA SER A 128 14.22 7.49 -13.61
C SER A 128 15.54 7.53 -14.36
N GLY A 129 15.54 8.05 -15.59
CA GLY A 129 16.77 8.21 -16.38
C GLY A 129 17.79 9.12 -15.70
N MET A 130 17.44 10.41 -15.54
CA MET A 130 18.34 11.42 -14.97
C MET A 130 17.95 11.84 -13.54
N GLY A 131 16.66 11.84 -13.22
CA GLY A 131 16.11 12.29 -11.95
C GLY A 131 14.59 12.41 -12.03
N SER A 132 13.96 12.66 -10.89
CA SER A 132 12.52 12.92 -10.77
C SER A 132 12.23 13.63 -9.46
N SER A 133 11.11 14.34 -9.38
CA SER A 133 10.54 14.86 -8.14
C SER A 133 10.11 13.72 -7.21
N ASN A 134 9.39 14.03 -6.13
CA ASN A 134 8.78 13.01 -5.26
C ASN A 134 7.37 12.63 -5.71
N HIS A 135 6.87 13.16 -6.83
CA HIS A 135 5.48 12.98 -7.25
C HIS A 135 5.11 11.50 -7.43
N ALA A 136 5.82 10.75 -8.29
CA ALA A 136 5.62 9.30 -8.42
C ALA A 136 5.72 8.51 -7.08
N LEU A 137 6.67 8.88 -6.21
CA LEU A 137 6.76 8.25 -4.89
C LEU A 137 5.52 8.56 -4.03
N ASN A 138 5.02 9.80 -4.08
CA ASN A 138 3.84 10.23 -3.34
C ASN A 138 2.60 9.49 -3.87
N THR A 139 2.42 9.36 -5.18
CA THR A 139 1.29 8.64 -5.80
C THR A 139 1.13 7.23 -5.21
N ILE A 140 2.20 6.44 -5.23
CA ILE A 140 2.18 5.07 -4.66
C ILE A 140 2.04 5.10 -3.13
N SER A 141 2.80 5.96 -2.45
CA SER A 141 2.79 6.02 -0.98
C SER A 141 1.41 6.40 -0.42
N THR A 142 0.73 7.35 -1.07
CA THR A 142 -0.62 7.79 -0.70
C THR A 142 -1.61 6.66 -0.89
N ALA A 143 -1.60 5.98 -2.04
CA ALA A 143 -2.47 4.83 -2.30
C ALA A 143 -2.29 3.73 -1.23
N LEU A 144 -1.06 3.24 -1.05
CA LEU A 144 -0.75 2.18 -0.08
C LEU A 144 -1.10 2.57 1.36
N SER A 145 -0.76 3.80 1.78
CA SER A 145 -1.08 4.27 3.14
C SER A 145 -2.58 4.37 3.37
N THR A 146 -3.33 4.77 2.34
CA THR A 146 -4.79 4.88 2.38
C THR A 146 -5.44 3.50 2.48
N TRP A 147 -4.83 2.49 1.88
CA TRP A 147 -5.28 1.09 1.98
C TRP A 147 -4.80 0.38 3.27
N GLY A 148 -4.10 1.09 4.15
CA GLY A 148 -3.69 0.63 5.48
C GLY A 148 -2.22 0.21 5.62
N CYS A 149 -1.44 0.19 4.53
CA CYS A 149 -0.03 -0.18 4.60
C CYS A 149 0.80 0.83 5.40
N HIS A 150 1.89 0.37 6.00
CA HIS A 150 2.89 1.20 6.66
C HIS A 150 4.11 1.39 5.77
N ILE A 151 4.35 2.61 5.27
CA ILE A 151 5.50 2.87 4.38
C ILE A 151 6.80 2.92 5.19
N VAL A 152 7.64 1.89 5.06
CA VAL A 152 8.91 1.77 5.81
C VAL A 152 10.10 2.38 5.07
N SER A 153 10.02 2.43 3.74
CA SER A 153 11.06 3.04 2.92
C SER A 153 10.48 3.61 1.62
N ARG A 154 11.05 4.74 1.20
CA ARG A 154 10.78 5.41 -0.07
C ARG A 154 12.12 5.71 -0.72
N SER A 155 12.33 5.31 -1.97
CA SER A 155 13.65 5.44 -2.60
C SER A 155 13.56 5.67 -4.10
N LYS A 156 14.35 6.65 -4.57
CA LYS A 156 14.51 6.96 -5.99
C LYS A 156 15.88 6.48 -6.47
N PHE A 157 15.92 5.90 -7.66
CA PHE A 157 17.16 5.47 -8.32
C PHE A 157 17.29 6.13 -9.69
N ARG A 158 18.49 6.68 -9.96
CA ARG A 158 18.86 7.28 -11.24
C ARG A 158 19.65 6.26 -12.04
N THR A 159 19.11 5.79 -13.14
CA THR A 159 19.62 4.58 -13.83
C THR A 159 19.83 4.77 -15.33
N GLY A 160 19.78 6.00 -15.84
CA GLY A 160 19.94 6.28 -17.26
C GLY A 160 18.93 5.51 -18.13
N ALA A 161 19.29 5.26 -19.40
CA ALA A 161 18.46 4.48 -20.32
C ALA A 161 18.32 3.01 -19.87
N LEU A 162 19.44 2.34 -19.59
CA LEU A 162 19.49 0.96 -19.09
C LEU A 162 20.85 0.69 -18.43
N MET A 163 20.90 0.71 -17.10
CA MET A 163 22.12 0.47 -16.32
C MET A 163 22.28 -1.02 -16.02
N LYS A 164 23.48 -1.57 -16.18
CA LYS A 164 23.76 -2.99 -15.88
C LYS A 164 23.53 -3.29 -14.40
N ILE A 165 23.17 -4.52 -14.07
CA ILE A 165 22.86 -4.88 -12.68
C ILE A 165 24.07 -4.74 -11.75
N ASP A 166 25.27 -5.06 -12.22
CA ASP A 166 26.50 -4.92 -11.44
C ASP A 166 26.84 -3.45 -11.19
N GLU A 167 26.59 -2.57 -12.17
CA GLU A 167 26.74 -1.12 -12.01
C GLU A 167 25.71 -0.56 -11.02
N ILE A 168 24.46 -1.03 -11.08
CA ILE A 168 23.42 -0.70 -10.10
C ILE A 168 23.88 -1.11 -8.71
N ASN A 169 24.38 -2.35 -8.56
CA ASN A 169 24.84 -2.87 -7.28
C ASN A 169 26.02 -2.06 -6.76
N ALA A 170 27.08 -1.86 -7.56
CA ALA A 170 28.23 -1.05 -7.18
C ALA A 170 27.81 0.35 -6.68
N ARG A 171 26.90 1.00 -7.41
CA ARG A 171 26.44 2.36 -7.08
C ARG A 171 25.49 2.44 -5.88
N TYR A 172 24.63 1.44 -5.69
CA TYR A 172 23.49 1.55 -4.78
C TYR A 172 23.42 0.46 -3.69
N HIS A 173 24.39 -0.45 -3.59
CA HIS A 173 24.37 -1.58 -2.65
C HIS A 173 24.05 -1.18 -1.20
N HIS A 174 24.66 -0.12 -0.65
CA HIS A 174 24.36 0.33 0.70
C HIS A 174 22.89 0.75 0.88
N ARG A 175 22.32 1.44 -0.11
CA ARG A 175 20.90 1.86 -0.09
C ARG A 175 19.99 0.64 -0.23
N ILE A 176 20.31 -0.29 -1.10
CA ILE A 176 19.56 -1.53 -1.31
C ILE A 176 19.55 -2.37 -0.02
N LYS A 177 20.71 -2.58 0.62
CA LYS A 177 20.84 -3.24 1.93
C LYS A 177 19.98 -2.57 2.99
N LYS A 178 20.01 -1.23 3.06
CA LYS A 178 19.20 -0.47 4.02
C LYS A 178 17.69 -0.61 3.76
N ILE A 179 17.25 -0.65 2.51
CA ILE A 179 15.84 -0.87 2.16
C ILE A 179 15.40 -2.27 2.60
N ALA A 180 16.19 -3.29 2.26
CA ALA A 180 15.92 -4.68 2.60
C ALA A 180 15.83 -4.88 4.11
N ALA A 181 16.81 -4.38 4.87
CA ALA A 181 16.81 -4.45 6.33
C ALA A 181 15.58 -3.77 6.96
N LYS A 182 15.22 -2.57 6.48
CA LYS A 182 14.01 -1.88 6.97
C LYS A 182 12.73 -2.69 6.74
N LEU A 183 12.59 -3.29 5.56
CA LEU A 183 11.42 -4.12 5.26
C LEU A 183 11.42 -5.37 6.13
N PHE A 184 12.54 -6.09 6.18
CA PHE A 184 12.69 -7.30 6.97
C PHE A 184 12.36 -7.07 8.45
N HIS A 185 13.01 -6.09 9.08
CA HIS A 185 12.75 -5.76 10.49
C HIS A 185 11.30 -5.33 10.71
N ALA A 186 10.71 -4.52 9.83
CA ALA A 186 9.31 -4.14 9.98
C ALA A 186 8.32 -5.31 9.85
N ILE A 187 8.68 -6.37 9.10
CA ILE A 187 7.89 -7.59 9.05
C ILE A 187 8.05 -8.42 10.33
N MET A 188 9.25 -8.44 10.91
CA MET A 188 9.54 -9.20 12.13
C MET A 188 9.01 -8.52 13.39
N ASP A 189 9.13 -7.20 13.46
CA ASP A 189 8.76 -6.37 14.62
C ASP A 189 7.25 -6.05 14.63
N LYS A 190 6.40 -7.04 14.30
CA LYS A 190 4.93 -6.94 14.09
C LYS A 190 4.15 -6.19 15.17
N GLU A 191 4.77 -5.89 16.31
CA GLU A 191 4.11 -5.55 17.57
C GLU A 191 3.76 -4.09 17.80
N VAL A 192 4.20 -3.12 16.98
CA VAL A 192 3.92 -1.71 17.32
C VAL A 192 3.72 -0.79 16.14
N LEU A 193 2.55 -0.87 15.51
CA LEU A 193 2.15 0.26 14.69
C LEU A 193 2.03 1.52 15.57
N LYS A 194 2.68 2.61 15.16
CA LYS A 194 2.47 3.94 15.73
C LYS A 194 1.80 4.80 14.67
N PRO A 195 0.46 4.76 14.54
CA PRO A 195 -0.23 5.50 13.49
C PRO A 195 0.09 6.99 13.58
N SER A 196 0.14 7.66 12.43
CA SER A 196 0.31 9.11 12.39
C SER A 196 -0.90 9.79 13.04
N PHE A 197 -0.73 11.05 13.49
CA PHE A 197 -1.86 11.80 14.02
C PHE A 197 -2.98 11.94 12.99
N TYR A 198 -2.61 12.23 11.75
CA TYR A 198 -3.53 12.31 10.61
C TYR A 198 -4.29 10.98 10.40
N SER A 199 -3.61 9.83 10.44
CA SER A 199 -4.25 8.52 10.27
C SER A 199 -5.29 8.24 11.36
N LEU A 200 -5.04 8.64 12.61
CA LEU A 200 -6.00 8.51 13.71
C LEU A 200 -7.23 9.40 13.48
N VAL A 201 -7.02 10.65 13.02
CA VAL A 201 -8.12 11.57 12.68
C VAL A 201 -8.96 10.98 11.55
N VAL A 202 -8.34 10.53 10.46
CA VAL A 202 -9.03 9.93 9.32
C VAL A 202 -9.81 8.68 9.72
N PHE A 203 -9.20 7.78 10.51
CA PHE A 203 -9.90 6.61 11.06
C PHE A 203 -11.16 7.03 11.82
N ARG A 204 -11.04 8.00 12.74
CA ARG A 204 -12.20 8.46 13.52
C ARG A 204 -13.28 9.08 12.65
N VAL A 205 -12.90 9.88 11.65
CA VAL A 205 -13.83 10.49 10.70
C VAL A 205 -14.63 9.40 9.97
N GLN A 206 -13.96 8.38 9.45
CA GLN A 206 -14.59 7.26 8.75
C GLN A 206 -15.45 6.42 9.70
N GLN A 207 -14.94 6.08 10.89
CA GLN A 207 -15.68 5.35 11.92
C GLN A 207 -16.99 6.09 12.25
N LYS A 208 -16.93 7.41 12.45
CA LYS A 208 -18.11 8.21 12.72
C LYS A 208 -19.07 8.18 11.54
N TYR A 209 -18.56 8.43 10.33
CA TYR A 209 -19.36 8.44 9.11
C TYR A 209 -20.22 7.17 9.01
N TRP A 210 -19.61 6.00 9.17
CA TRP A 210 -20.33 4.73 9.14
C TRP A 210 -21.26 4.51 10.33
N GLN A 211 -20.86 4.90 11.56
CA GLN A 211 -21.73 4.82 12.75
C GLN A 211 -23.04 5.62 12.62
N LYS A 212 -23.08 6.65 11.77
CA LYS A 212 -24.24 7.52 11.57
C LYS A 212 -24.89 7.36 10.20
N ALA A 213 -24.47 6.40 9.40
CA ALA A 213 -25.03 6.13 8.08
C ALA A 213 -26.42 5.46 8.21
N VAL A 214 -27.44 6.26 8.56
CA VAL A 214 -28.83 5.80 8.73
C VAL A 214 -29.34 5.25 7.39
N GLY A 215 -29.97 4.07 7.42
CA GLY A 215 -30.52 3.41 6.23
C GLY A 215 -29.48 2.78 5.29
N GLN A 216 -28.20 2.78 5.65
CA GLN A 216 -27.10 2.22 4.86
C GLN A 216 -26.49 0.94 5.47
N HIS A 217 -27.21 0.29 6.39
CA HIS A 217 -26.73 -0.88 7.12
C HIS A 217 -26.46 -2.09 6.20
N ASP A 218 -27.09 -2.14 5.04
CA ASP A 218 -26.87 -3.17 4.01
C ASP A 218 -25.75 -2.82 3.03
N LEU A 219 -25.16 -1.62 3.11
CA LEU A 219 -24.02 -1.27 2.26
C LEU A 219 -22.82 -2.17 2.58
N PHE A 220 -22.15 -2.61 1.53
CA PHE A 220 -21.00 -3.50 1.64
C PHE A 220 -19.89 -2.92 2.55
N ASP A 221 -19.66 -1.60 2.49
CA ASP A 221 -18.72 -0.90 3.37
C ASP A 221 -19.11 -0.97 4.85
N PHE A 222 -20.38 -0.72 5.17
CA PHE A 222 -20.86 -0.76 6.55
C PHE A 222 -20.69 -2.16 7.15
N VAL A 223 -21.11 -3.19 6.41
CA VAL A 223 -20.96 -4.60 6.80
C VAL A 223 -19.48 -4.96 7.00
N TYR A 224 -18.60 -4.51 6.09
CA TYR A 224 -17.15 -4.71 6.23
C TYR A 224 -16.61 -4.13 7.53
N TRP A 225 -16.96 -2.87 7.85
CA TRP A 225 -16.51 -2.20 9.07
C TRP A 225 -17.05 -2.86 10.34
N GLY A 226 -18.32 -3.30 10.32
CA GLY A 226 -18.94 -4.05 11.40
C GLY A 226 -18.22 -5.37 11.67
N ASN A 227 -17.95 -6.15 10.61
CA ASN A 227 -17.22 -7.43 10.72
C ASN A 227 -15.77 -7.26 11.24
N LYS A 228 -15.17 -6.08 11.06
CA LYS A 228 -13.85 -5.76 11.61
C LYS A 228 -13.90 -5.25 13.06
N GLY A 229 -15.09 -5.00 13.61
CA GLY A 229 -15.26 -4.36 14.91
C GLY A 229 -14.85 -2.88 14.92
N TRP A 230 -14.65 -2.26 13.75
CA TRP A 230 -14.19 -0.88 13.66
C TRP A 230 -15.28 0.13 13.96
N LEU A 231 -16.54 -0.29 13.97
CA LEU A 231 -17.68 0.54 14.40
C LEU A 231 -17.84 0.59 15.92
N GLU A 232 -17.08 -0.21 16.68
CA GLU A 232 -17.17 -0.21 18.13
C GLU A 232 -16.68 1.12 18.72
N PRO A 233 -17.40 1.75 19.67
CA PRO A 233 -17.01 3.04 20.24
C PRO A 233 -15.61 3.06 20.86
N HIS A 234 -15.17 1.92 21.40
CA HIS A 234 -13.87 1.73 22.03
C HIS A 234 -12.75 1.41 21.04
N CYS A 235 -13.08 1.12 19.77
CA CYS A 235 -12.07 0.92 18.73
C CYS A 235 -11.38 2.26 18.43
N GLU A 236 -10.07 2.31 18.64
CA GLU A 236 -9.24 3.52 18.47
C GLU A 236 -8.59 3.60 17.08
N PHE A 237 -8.38 2.46 16.44
CA PHE A 237 -7.74 2.35 15.13
C PHE A 237 -7.98 0.97 14.51
N TYR A 238 -7.63 0.82 13.22
CA TYR A 238 -7.85 -0.41 12.44
C TYR A 238 -7.23 -1.68 13.05
N ILE A 239 -6.12 -1.54 13.79
CA ILE A 239 -5.40 -2.61 14.52
C ILE A 239 -4.87 -2.07 15.84
N PRO A 240 -4.49 -2.95 16.80
CA PRO A 240 -3.78 -2.54 18.01
C PRO A 240 -2.54 -1.69 17.72
N HIS A 241 -2.30 -0.67 18.56
CA HIS A 241 -1.21 0.29 18.37
C HIS A 241 -0.61 0.76 19.71
N LYS A 242 0.58 1.36 19.69
CA LYS A 242 1.16 2.05 20.86
C LYS A 242 1.25 3.57 20.68
N ALA A 243 0.27 4.19 20.01
CA ALA A 243 0.13 5.64 20.04
C ALA A 243 -0.21 6.10 21.48
N SER A 244 0.27 7.28 21.89
CA SER A 244 -0.02 7.80 23.23
C SER A 244 -1.50 8.16 23.38
N ARG A 245 -2.07 7.96 24.57
CA ARG A 245 -3.48 8.27 24.88
C ARG A 245 -3.84 9.73 24.57
N ILE A 246 -2.94 10.67 24.85
CA ILE A 246 -3.13 12.09 24.54
C ILE A 246 -3.35 12.29 23.04
N LYS A 247 -2.49 11.68 22.21
CA LYS A 247 -2.57 11.77 20.75
C LYS A 247 -3.86 11.16 20.21
N VAL A 248 -4.27 10.01 20.75
CA VAL A 248 -5.51 9.33 20.37
C VAL A 248 -6.73 10.17 20.74
N ASN A 249 -6.81 10.68 21.96
CA ASN A 249 -7.93 11.50 22.42
C ASN A 249 -8.07 12.78 21.60
N LEU A 250 -6.96 13.49 21.33
CA LEU A 250 -6.98 14.68 20.49
C LEU A 250 -7.44 14.36 19.06
N ALA A 251 -6.94 13.26 18.47
CA ALA A 251 -7.36 12.84 17.14
C ALA A 251 -8.86 12.49 17.10
N ARG A 252 -9.38 11.87 18.16
CA ARG A 252 -10.80 11.55 18.28
C ARG A 252 -11.67 12.80 18.36
N LEU A 253 -11.28 13.79 19.16
CA LEU A 253 -11.98 15.08 19.25
C LEU A 253 -12.04 15.81 17.91
N ILE A 254 -10.89 15.91 17.21
CA ILE A 254 -10.83 16.55 15.89
C ILE A 254 -11.66 15.76 14.88
N GLY A 255 -11.55 14.43 14.86
CA GLY A 255 -12.31 13.58 13.95
C GLY A 255 -13.81 13.68 14.19
N ASP A 256 -14.23 13.73 15.45
CA ASP A 256 -15.63 13.95 15.83
C ASP A 256 -16.13 15.31 15.33
N PHE A 257 -15.34 16.37 15.48
CA PHE A 257 -15.65 17.70 14.97
C PHE A 257 -15.79 17.71 13.44
N ILE A 258 -14.78 17.21 12.71
CA ILE A 258 -14.79 17.15 11.23
C ILE A 258 -15.99 16.35 10.73
N SER A 259 -16.28 15.20 11.35
CA SER A 259 -17.37 14.33 10.91
C SER A 259 -18.71 15.07 10.87
N ARG A 260 -18.97 16.02 11.78
CA ARG A 260 -20.24 16.79 11.83
C ARG A 260 -20.54 17.55 10.53
N PHE A 261 -19.51 17.92 9.77
CA PHE A 261 -19.65 18.64 8.50
C PHE A 261 -19.81 17.72 7.30
N LEU A 262 -19.42 16.44 7.41
CA LEU A 262 -19.47 15.48 6.31
C LEU A 262 -20.86 14.84 6.13
N TYR A 263 -21.71 14.85 7.16
CA TYR A 263 -23.08 14.32 7.07
C TYR A 263 -24.03 15.18 6.22
N LYS A 264 -23.67 16.43 5.94
CA LYS A 264 -24.54 17.36 5.20
C LYS A 264 -24.30 17.35 3.69
N VAL A 265 -23.50 16.42 3.17
CA VAL A 265 -22.99 16.46 1.77
C VAL A 265 -23.53 15.31 0.91
N LEU A 266 -24.56 14.57 1.36
CA LEU A 266 -25.25 13.56 0.55
C LEU A 266 -26.77 13.68 0.71
#